data_AF-A0A1Q7NVU9-F1
#
_entry.id   AF-A0A1Q7NVU9-F1
#
_cell.length_a   1.000
_cell.length_b   1.000
_cell.length_c   1.000
_cell.angle_alpha   90.00
_cell.angle_beta   90.00
_cell.angle_gamma   90.00
#
_symmetry.space_group_name_H-M   'P 1'
#
loop_
_entity.id
_entity.type
_entity.pdbx_description
1 polymer ?
#
loop_
_entity_poly.entity_id
_entity_poly.type
_entity_poly.pdbx_seq_one_letter_code
_entity_poly.pdbx_strand_id
1 'polypeptide(L)'
;MGQDYESSANEFLELASEQRLAILLRLNEQKSKVSVLAKELDATVPEVFRNFERLVKADLITKDSDGSYGITAYGKIVCSQVPSLQFLSRNRKYFKNHDFGDVPQKFLQRVGALIEGKQIKGFVKVMEQWKEIYKNASEYICNILFEVPYSADLVEPLVKTIENGTKLRSILSEVAIIPSERKQIFEKLGFKKLIERGLVERKMKESVLIVVILNEKEACVMFP
;
A
#
# COMPACT_ATOMS: atom_id res chain seq x y z
N MET A 1 0.84 -19.28 27.58
CA MET A 1 1.83 -19.60 26.53
C MET A 1 2.96 -18.60 26.68
N GLY A 2 4.16 -19.07 27.05
CA GLY A 2 5.34 -18.20 27.06
C GLY A 2 5.65 -17.74 25.62
N GLN A 3 6.11 -16.51 25.45
CA GLN A 3 6.58 -16.05 24.15
C GLN A 3 7.87 -16.82 23.82
N ASP A 4 7.84 -17.60 22.74
CA ASP A 4 9.02 -18.24 22.17
C ASP A 4 9.76 -17.24 21.28
N TYR A 5 10.57 -16.40 21.95
CA TYR A 5 11.40 -15.41 21.27
C TYR A 5 12.53 -16.06 20.46
N GLU A 6 12.98 -17.26 20.84
CA GLU A 6 14.10 -17.95 20.20
C GLU A 6 13.72 -18.42 18.80
N SER A 7 12.55 -19.08 18.66
CA SER A 7 12.02 -19.48 17.36
C SER A 7 11.83 -18.28 16.43
N SER A 8 11.25 -17.19 16.94
CA SER A 8 11.03 -15.97 16.15
C SER A 8 12.34 -15.30 15.73
N ALA A 9 13.33 -15.25 16.62
CA ALA A 9 14.64 -14.69 16.33
C ALA A 9 15.38 -15.52 15.27
N ASN A 10 15.30 -16.84 15.34
CA ASN A 10 15.88 -17.74 14.34
C ASN A 10 15.26 -17.52 12.96
N GLU A 11 13.93 -17.35 12.88
CA GLU A 11 13.26 -17.02 11.61
C GLU A 11 13.74 -15.66 11.06
N PHE A 12 13.87 -14.64 11.90
CA PHE A 12 14.43 -13.35 11.48
C PHE A 12 15.87 -13.48 11.00
N LEU A 13 16.69 -14.31 11.65
CA LEU A 13 18.05 -14.60 11.20
C LEU A 13 18.07 -15.28 9.84
N GLU A 14 17.02 -16.02 9.45
CA GLU A 14 16.90 -16.57 8.09
C GLU A 14 16.68 -15.48 7.04
N LEU A 15 15.92 -14.44 7.39
CA LEU A 15 15.60 -13.31 6.50
C LEU A 15 16.60 -12.15 6.56
N ALA A 16 17.48 -12.11 7.56
CA ALA A 16 18.40 -10.99 7.81
C ALA A 16 19.63 -10.90 6.87
N SER A 17 19.61 -11.59 5.72
CA SER A 17 20.67 -11.53 4.70
C SER A 17 20.08 -11.09 3.38
N GLU A 18 20.67 -10.04 2.79
CA GLU A 18 20.26 -9.51 1.48
C GLU A 18 20.30 -10.60 0.41
N GLN A 19 21.40 -11.37 0.34
CA GLN A 19 21.55 -12.43 -0.65
C GLN A 19 20.53 -13.57 -0.46
N ARG A 20 20.24 -13.99 0.78
CA ARG A 20 19.19 -15.00 1.03
C ARG A 20 17.80 -14.50 0.70
N LEU A 21 17.50 -13.25 1.05
CA LEU A 21 16.21 -12.65 0.73
C LEU A 21 16.03 -12.54 -0.79
N ALA A 22 17.08 -12.16 -1.52
CA ALA A 22 17.06 -12.13 -2.98
C ALA A 22 16.84 -13.52 -3.59
N ILE A 23 17.53 -14.55 -3.08
CA ILE A 23 17.32 -15.95 -3.49
C ILE A 23 15.88 -16.39 -3.23
N LEU A 24 15.34 -16.14 -2.03
CA LEU A 24 13.99 -16.54 -1.64
C LEU A 24 12.92 -15.89 -2.51
N LEU A 25 13.02 -14.57 -2.73
CA LEU A 25 12.08 -13.84 -3.57
C LEU A 25 12.17 -14.29 -5.04
N ARG A 26 13.39 -14.56 -5.55
CA ARG A 26 13.55 -15.08 -6.91
C ARG A 26 12.94 -16.48 -7.07
N LEU A 27 13.17 -17.35 -6.10
CA LEU A 27 12.62 -18.72 -6.10
C LEU A 27 11.10 -18.75 -5.86
N ASN A 28 10.52 -17.70 -5.27
CA ASN A 28 9.08 -17.53 -5.16
C ASN A 28 8.41 -17.27 -6.51
N GLU A 29 9.11 -16.59 -7.41
CA GLU A 29 8.65 -16.33 -8.78
C GLU A 29 8.89 -17.55 -9.70
N GLN A 30 10.07 -18.15 -9.65
CA GLN A 30 10.41 -19.30 -10.51
C GLN A 30 11.56 -20.16 -9.94
N LYS A 31 11.54 -21.47 -10.24
CA LYS A 31 12.62 -22.39 -9.87
C LYS A 31 13.94 -22.03 -10.56
N SER A 32 15.07 -22.23 -9.90
CA SER A 32 16.37 -21.89 -10.46
C SER A 32 17.51 -22.80 -9.96
N LYS A 33 18.62 -22.81 -10.69
CA LYS A 33 19.86 -23.51 -10.30
C LYS A 33 20.81 -22.53 -9.62
N VAL A 34 21.67 -23.04 -8.74
CA VAL A 34 22.66 -22.25 -7.99
C VAL A 34 23.54 -21.40 -8.92
N SER A 35 24.02 -21.96 -10.04
CA SER A 35 24.87 -21.26 -10.99
C SER A 35 24.18 -20.08 -11.69
N VAL A 36 22.87 -20.19 -11.92
CA VAL A 36 22.07 -19.12 -12.53
C VAL A 36 21.91 -17.98 -11.53
N LEU A 37 21.51 -18.29 -10.30
CA LEU A 37 21.35 -17.30 -9.24
C LEU A 37 22.68 -16.64 -8.83
N ALA A 38 23.80 -17.38 -8.86
CA ALA A 38 25.13 -16.81 -8.65
C ALA A 38 25.47 -15.74 -9.70
N LYS A 39 25.11 -15.98 -10.97
CA LYS A 39 25.29 -14.99 -12.03
C LYS A 39 24.35 -13.79 -11.88
N GLU A 40 23.08 -14.01 -11.52
CA GLU A 40 22.10 -12.93 -11.31
C GLU A 40 22.48 -12.00 -10.14
N LEU A 41 23.10 -12.57 -9.09
CA LEU A 41 23.49 -11.85 -7.88
C LEU A 41 24.93 -11.31 -7.92
N ASP A 42 25.65 -11.48 -9.04
CA ASP A 42 27.08 -11.14 -9.17
C ASP A 42 27.94 -11.72 -8.02
N ALA A 43 27.70 -12.99 -7.69
CA ALA A 43 28.29 -13.68 -6.55
C ALA A 43 28.96 -15.00 -6.96
N THR A 44 29.82 -15.53 -6.09
CA THR A 44 30.49 -16.80 -6.39
C THR A 44 29.55 -17.99 -6.17
N VAL A 45 29.70 -19.04 -6.97
CA VAL A 45 28.89 -20.28 -6.82
C VAL A 45 29.00 -20.88 -5.41
N PRO A 46 30.20 -21.00 -4.78
CA PRO A 46 30.29 -21.53 -3.42
C PRO A 46 29.57 -20.68 -2.37
N GLU A 47 29.57 -19.35 -2.53
CA GLU A 47 28.87 -18.43 -1.63
C GLU A 47 27.35 -18.60 -1.73
N VAL A 48 26.80 -18.61 -2.96
CA VAL A 48 25.37 -18.84 -3.18
C VAL A 48 24.97 -20.23 -2.71
N PHE A 49 25.80 -21.25 -2.95
CA PHE A 49 25.54 -22.62 -2.50
C PHE A 49 25.36 -22.72 -0.98
N ARG A 50 26.22 -22.05 -0.19
CA ARG A 50 26.07 -22.01 1.28
C ARG A 50 24.73 -21.43 1.73
N ASN A 51 24.24 -20.40 1.04
CA ASN A 51 22.94 -19.80 1.33
C ASN A 51 21.79 -20.76 0.99
N PHE A 52 21.90 -21.49 -0.12
CA PHE A 52 20.92 -22.53 -0.46
C PHE A 52 20.87 -23.64 0.59
N GLU A 53 22.03 -24.15 1.01
CA GLU A 53 22.07 -25.19 2.07
C GLU A 53 21.40 -24.71 3.36
N ARG A 54 21.60 -23.45 3.72
CA ARG A 54 20.95 -22.86 4.89
C ARG A 54 19.43 -22.74 4.73
N LEU A 55 18.97 -22.25 3.58
CA LEU A 55 17.54 -22.13 3.28
C LEU A 55 16.83 -23.49 3.16
N VAL A 56 17.53 -24.54 2.71
CA VAL A 56 17.04 -25.93 2.74
C VAL A 56 16.90 -26.41 4.17
N LYS A 57 17.91 -26.19 5.02
CA LYS A 57 17.85 -26.57 6.44
C LYS A 57 16.74 -25.87 7.22
N ALA A 58 16.32 -24.69 6.77
CA ALA A 58 15.22 -23.93 7.33
C ALA A 58 13.85 -24.27 6.69
N ASP A 59 13.78 -25.29 5.83
CA ASP A 59 12.56 -25.70 5.11
C ASP A 59 11.91 -24.60 4.26
N LEU A 60 12.66 -23.55 3.88
CA LEU A 60 12.18 -22.45 3.04
C LEU A 60 12.25 -22.79 1.55
N ILE A 61 13.23 -23.60 1.15
CA ILE A 61 13.41 -24.07 -0.22
C ILE A 61 13.67 -25.58 -0.26
N THR A 62 13.44 -26.21 -1.41
CA THR A 62 13.71 -27.63 -1.64
C THR A 62 14.47 -27.83 -2.94
N LYS A 63 15.19 -28.95 -3.05
CA LYS A 63 15.95 -29.35 -4.22
C LYS A 63 15.17 -30.40 -5.02
N ASP A 64 15.00 -30.16 -6.31
CA ASP A 64 14.37 -31.09 -7.24
C ASP A 64 15.39 -32.09 -7.81
N SER A 65 14.87 -33.17 -8.40
CA SER A 65 15.66 -34.25 -9.00
C SER A 65 16.54 -33.79 -10.17
N ASP A 66 16.19 -32.70 -10.85
CA ASP A 66 16.95 -32.11 -11.95
C ASP A 66 18.07 -31.16 -11.48
N GLY A 67 18.26 -31.04 -10.17
CA GLY A 67 19.23 -30.18 -9.51
C GLY A 67 18.82 -28.71 -9.44
N SER A 68 17.59 -28.36 -9.83
CA SER A 68 17.01 -27.04 -9.56
C SER A 68 16.50 -26.96 -8.11
N TYR A 69 16.24 -25.74 -7.66
CA TYR A 69 15.63 -25.46 -6.37
C TYR A 69 14.34 -24.69 -6.57
N GLY A 70 13.37 -24.92 -5.69
CA GLY A 70 12.11 -24.21 -5.64
C GLY A 70 11.73 -23.85 -4.21
N ILE A 71 10.84 -22.86 -4.08
CA ILE A 71 10.31 -22.47 -2.78
C ILE A 71 9.33 -23.53 -2.23
N THR A 72 9.35 -23.78 -0.92
CA THR A 72 8.38 -24.67 -0.26
C THR A 72 7.05 -23.93 0.01
N ALA A 73 6.03 -24.66 0.47
CA ALA A 73 4.79 -24.03 0.94
C ALA A 73 5.03 -23.10 2.14
N TYR A 74 5.88 -23.53 3.08
CA TYR A 74 6.29 -22.70 4.22
C TYR A 74 7.05 -21.45 3.76
N GLY A 75 8.04 -21.61 2.88
CA GLY A 75 8.78 -20.49 2.30
C GLY A 75 7.89 -19.46 1.62
N LYS A 76 6.85 -19.89 0.89
CA LYS A 76 5.85 -18.97 0.29
C LYS A 76 5.12 -18.15 1.34
N ILE A 77 4.72 -18.77 2.45
CA ILE A 77 4.03 -18.09 3.55
C ILE A 77 4.98 -17.07 4.19
N VAL A 78 6.23 -17.44 4.47
CA VAL A 78 7.24 -16.52 5.02
C VAL A 78 7.50 -15.35 4.06
N CYS A 79 7.70 -15.64 2.76
CA CYS A 79 7.90 -14.61 1.72
C CYS A 79 6.71 -13.63 1.64
N SER A 80 5.48 -14.06 1.90
CA SER A 80 4.31 -13.18 1.90
C SER A 80 4.35 -12.10 2.99
N GLN A 81 5.18 -12.27 4.03
CA GLN A 81 5.34 -11.29 5.12
C GLN A 81 6.42 -10.23 4.81
N VAL A 82 7.34 -10.53 3.90
CA VAL A 82 8.48 -9.66 3.55
C VAL A 82 8.03 -8.27 3.05
N PRO A 83 7.02 -8.12 2.17
CA PRO A 83 6.61 -6.80 1.68
C PRO A 83 6.16 -5.84 2.79
N SER A 84 5.55 -6.36 3.86
CA SER A 84 5.13 -5.54 5.00
C SER A 84 6.34 -4.93 5.73
N LEU A 85 7.37 -5.73 5.99
CA LEU A 85 8.61 -5.25 6.61
C LEU A 85 9.36 -4.28 5.69
N GLN A 86 9.40 -4.57 4.38
CA GLN A 86 10.02 -3.69 3.39
C GLN A 86 9.31 -2.33 3.32
N PHE A 87 7.97 -2.30 3.29
CA PHE A 87 7.20 -1.05 3.26
C PHE A 87 7.49 -0.18 4.48
N LEU A 88 7.47 -0.78 5.67
CA LEU A 88 7.77 -0.09 6.93
C LEU A 88 9.22 0.42 6.97
N SER A 89 10.18 -0.41 6.55
CA SER A 89 11.60 -0.03 6.52
C SER A 89 11.85 1.13 5.54
N ARG A 90 11.28 1.05 4.33
CA ARG A 90 11.38 2.10 3.29
C ARG A 90 10.79 3.43 3.76
N ASN A 91 9.71 3.38 4.54
CA ASN A 91 9.00 4.55 5.05
C ASN A 91 9.32 4.88 6.52
N ARG A 92 10.42 4.35 7.07
CA ARG A 92 10.78 4.51 8.49
C ARG A 92 10.79 5.96 8.97
N LYS A 93 11.29 6.89 8.14
CA LYS A 93 11.33 8.33 8.49
C LYS A 93 9.94 8.94 8.63
N TYR A 94 8.97 8.47 7.83
CA TYR A 94 7.58 8.90 7.92
C TYR A 94 6.94 8.35 9.20
N PHE A 95 7.01 7.02 9.40
CA PHE A 95 6.45 6.37 10.60
C PHE A 95 7.20 6.65 11.92
N LYS A 96 8.20 7.55 11.92
CA LYS A 96 8.80 8.05 13.16
C LYS A 96 7.82 8.93 13.95
N ASN A 97 6.99 9.70 13.23
CA ASN A 97 6.06 10.68 13.79
C ASN A 97 4.61 10.46 13.34
N HIS A 98 4.37 9.41 12.57
CA HIS A 98 3.06 9.03 12.04
C HIS A 98 2.74 7.61 12.48
N ASP A 99 1.47 7.32 12.76
CA ASP A 99 0.99 5.96 13.05
C ASP A 99 -0.01 5.50 11.97
N PHE A 100 -0.93 4.59 12.29
CA PHE A 100 -1.97 4.16 11.35
C PHE A 100 -3.38 4.65 11.72
N GLY A 101 -3.50 5.52 12.71
CA GLY A 101 -4.76 6.10 13.17
C GLY A 101 -5.82 5.05 13.47
N ASP A 102 -6.99 5.21 12.84
CA ASP A 102 -8.17 4.35 13.01
C ASP A 102 -8.25 3.19 11.99
N VAL A 103 -7.14 2.83 11.34
CA VAL A 103 -7.10 1.72 10.36
C VAL A 103 -7.35 0.38 11.06
N PRO A 104 -8.34 -0.41 10.63
CA PRO A 104 -8.59 -1.73 11.19
C PRO A 104 -7.39 -2.69 11.08
N GLN A 105 -7.16 -3.49 12.12
CA GLN A 105 -6.02 -4.42 12.23
C GLN A 105 -5.82 -5.32 10.99
N LYS A 106 -6.91 -5.80 10.39
CA LYS A 106 -6.88 -6.65 9.18
C LYS A 106 -6.22 -5.96 7.97
N PHE A 107 -6.23 -4.64 7.91
CA PHE A 107 -5.55 -3.87 6.85
C PHE A 107 -4.10 -3.60 7.23
N LEU A 108 -3.78 -3.42 8.51
CA LEU A 108 -2.40 -3.31 9.00
C LEU A 108 -1.60 -4.57 8.70
N GLN A 109 -2.22 -5.74 8.88
CA GLN A 109 -1.64 -7.04 8.51
C GLN A 109 -1.35 -7.17 6.99
N ARG A 110 -1.91 -6.28 6.17
CA ARG A 110 -1.75 -6.25 4.71
C ARG A 110 -1.00 -5.01 4.23
N VAL A 111 -0.28 -4.32 5.12
CA VAL A 111 0.42 -3.07 4.77
C VAL A 111 1.44 -3.24 3.65
N GLY A 112 2.00 -4.44 3.48
CA GLY A 112 2.86 -4.79 2.35
C GLY A 112 2.23 -4.60 0.97
N ALA A 113 0.90 -4.53 0.86
CA ALA A 113 0.22 -4.18 -0.38
C ALA A 113 0.53 -2.76 -0.88
N LEU A 114 1.07 -1.89 -0.02
CA LEU A 114 1.47 -0.51 -0.34
C LEU A 114 2.93 -0.40 -0.81
N ILE A 115 3.65 -1.51 -1.00
CA ILE A 115 5.11 -1.50 -1.27
C ILE A 115 5.51 -0.71 -2.53
N GLU A 116 4.67 -0.74 -3.57
CA GLU A 116 4.85 0.01 -4.83
C GLU A 116 4.50 1.50 -4.70
N GLY A 117 3.90 1.88 -3.57
CA GLY A 117 3.56 3.26 -3.26
C GLY A 117 4.80 4.15 -3.19
N LYS A 118 4.63 5.40 -3.63
CA LYS A 118 5.67 6.44 -3.55
C LYS A 118 5.23 7.52 -2.58
N GLN A 119 6.13 7.90 -1.67
CA GLN A 119 5.85 8.98 -0.74
C GLN A 119 5.82 10.32 -1.49
N ILE A 120 4.68 11.01 -1.45
CA ILE A 120 4.52 12.38 -1.94
C ILE A 120 4.77 13.33 -0.78
N LYS A 121 5.60 14.36 -1.00
CA LYS A 121 5.95 15.36 0.02
C LYS A 121 5.63 16.76 -0.47
N GLY A 122 5.04 17.56 0.42
CA GLY A 122 4.67 18.95 0.18
C GLY A 122 3.23 19.08 -0.27
N PHE A 123 2.53 20.05 0.34
CA PHE A 123 1.11 20.30 0.15
C PHE A 123 0.71 20.42 -1.33
N VAL A 124 1.45 21.23 -2.11
CA VAL A 124 1.15 21.45 -3.54
C VAL A 124 1.18 20.15 -4.34
N LYS A 125 2.20 19.30 -4.13
CA LYS A 125 2.29 18.02 -4.86
C LYS A 125 1.17 17.06 -4.50
N VAL A 126 0.75 17.05 -3.24
CA VAL A 126 -0.39 16.24 -2.78
C VAL A 126 -1.69 16.73 -3.44
N MET A 127 -1.92 18.04 -3.48
CA MET A 127 -3.10 18.60 -4.14
C MET A 127 -3.14 18.31 -5.64
N GLU A 128 -2.01 18.42 -6.35
CA GLU A 128 -1.93 18.05 -7.76
C GLU A 128 -2.24 16.56 -7.98
N GLN A 129 -1.70 15.66 -7.14
CA GLN A 129 -2.04 14.24 -7.23
C GLN A 129 -3.53 13.99 -7.03
N TRP A 130 -4.16 14.67 -6.05
CA TRP A 130 -5.59 14.51 -5.81
C TRP A 130 -6.43 14.97 -7.00
N LYS A 131 -6.04 16.06 -7.66
CA LYS A 131 -6.68 16.51 -8.91
C LYS A 131 -6.54 15.49 -10.03
N GLU A 132 -5.37 14.88 -10.19
CA GLU A 132 -5.14 13.84 -11.20
C GLU A 132 -6.06 12.63 -10.97
N ILE A 133 -6.14 12.14 -9.73
CA ILE A 133 -7.05 11.04 -9.34
C ILE A 133 -8.50 11.40 -9.66
N TYR A 134 -8.95 12.62 -9.36
CA TYR A 134 -10.31 13.03 -9.70
C TYR A 134 -10.53 13.17 -11.20
N LYS A 135 -9.55 13.67 -11.95
CA LYS A 135 -9.66 13.93 -13.38
C LYS A 135 -9.62 12.64 -14.20
N ASN A 136 -8.83 11.65 -13.80
CA ASN A 136 -8.65 10.43 -14.58
C ASN A 136 -9.62 9.31 -14.21
N ALA A 137 -10.49 9.48 -13.21
CA ALA A 137 -11.51 8.51 -12.86
C ALA A 137 -12.58 8.37 -13.97
N SER A 138 -13.09 7.16 -14.13
CA SER A 138 -14.11 6.83 -15.12
C SER A 138 -15.24 5.95 -14.58
N GLU A 139 -15.02 5.25 -13.47
CA GLU A 139 -16.04 4.38 -12.87
C GLU A 139 -16.50 4.91 -11.51
N TYR A 140 -15.54 5.13 -10.61
CA TYR A 140 -15.83 5.57 -9.25
C TYR A 140 -14.72 6.42 -8.65
N ILE A 141 -15.09 7.20 -7.64
CA ILE A 141 -14.19 7.89 -6.74
C ILE A 141 -14.61 7.55 -5.30
N CYS A 142 -13.67 7.13 -4.47
CA CYS A 142 -13.88 6.84 -3.07
C CYS A 142 -12.99 7.72 -2.20
N ASN A 143 -13.60 8.46 -1.29
CA ASN A 143 -12.93 9.39 -0.39
C ASN A 143 -13.16 9.02 1.07
N ILE A 144 -12.11 9.08 1.88
CA ILE A 144 -12.16 9.19 3.34
C ILE A 144 -11.39 10.47 3.67
N LEU A 145 -12.04 11.47 4.25
CA LEU A 145 -11.42 12.78 4.48
C LEU A 145 -11.71 13.29 5.90
N PHE A 146 -10.63 13.58 6.63
CA PHE A 146 -10.69 14.32 7.90
C PHE A 146 -10.96 15.81 7.66
N GLU A 147 -10.29 16.40 6.67
CA GLU A 147 -10.52 17.75 6.18
C GLU A 147 -10.62 17.74 4.66
N VAL A 148 -11.44 18.64 4.11
CA VAL A 148 -11.61 18.76 2.66
C VAL A 148 -11.18 20.17 2.22
N PRO A 149 -10.10 20.30 1.44
CA PRO A 149 -9.76 21.56 0.82
C PRO A 149 -10.76 21.85 -0.31
N TYR A 150 -11.85 22.56 0.00
CA TYR A 150 -12.90 22.91 -0.96
C TYR A 150 -12.49 24.06 -1.90
N SER A 151 -11.23 24.09 -2.36
CA SER A 151 -10.82 25.07 -3.37
C SER A 151 -11.50 24.75 -4.71
N ALA A 152 -11.89 25.79 -5.45
CA ALA A 152 -12.53 25.62 -6.76
C ALA A 152 -11.67 24.73 -7.69
N ASP A 153 -10.36 24.95 -7.67
CA ASP A 153 -9.36 24.19 -8.44
C ASP A 153 -9.32 22.68 -8.11
N LEU A 154 -9.71 22.26 -6.90
CA LEU A 154 -9.84 20.83 -6.57
C LEU A 154 -11.24 20.28 -6.85
N VAL A 155 -12.28 21.07 -6.60
CA VAL A 155 -13.68 20.62 -6.69
C VAL A 155 -14.20 20.61 -8.13
N GLU A 156 -13.77 21.55 -8.98
CA GLU A 156 -14.22 21.63 -10.37
C GLU A 156 -13.87 20.38 -11.20
N PRO A 157 -12.63 19.84 -11.17
CA PRO A 157 -12.31 18.58 -11.84
C PRO A 157 -13.18 17.41 -11.35
N LEU A 158 -13.39 17.32 -10.03
CA LEU A 158 -14.21 16.29 -9.41
C LEU A 158 -15.67 16.36 -9.92
N VAL A 159 -16.29 17.54 -9.90
CA VAL A 159 -17.66 17.73 -10.36
C VAL A 159 -17.81 17.35 -11.83
N LYS A 160 -16.89 17.83 -12.68
CA LYS A 160 -16.90 17.50 -14.12
C LYS A 160 -16.83 15.99 -14.37
N THR A 161 -16.00 15.27 -13.61
CA THR A 161 -15.90 13.81 -13.71
C THR A 161 -17.18 13.10 -13.26
N ILE A 162 -17.84 13.60 -12.21
CA ILE A 162 -19.12 13.06 -11.73
C ILE A 162 -20.24 13.31 -12.74
N GLU A 163 -20.28 14.49 -13.36
CA GLU A 163 -21.27 14.82 -14.39
C GLU A 163 -21.22 13.87 -15.59
N ASN A 164 -20.03 13.35 -15.91
CA ASN A 164 -19.81 12.33 -16.94
C ASN A 164 -20.24 10.91 -16.53
N GLY A 165 -20.81 10.72 -15.33
CA GLY A 165 -21.39 9.46 -14.87
C GLY A 165 -20.57 8.72 -13.81
N THR A 166 -19.42 9.24 -13.40
CA THR A 166 -18.59 8.64 -12.34
C THR A 166 -19.28 8.74 -10.98
N LYS A 167 -19.31 7.65 -10.20
CA LYS A 167 -19.92 7.65 -8.86
C LYS A 167 -18.94 8.09 -7.79
N LEU A 168 -19.28 9.12 -7.02
CA LEU A 168 -18.53 9.56 -5.85
C LEU A 168 -19.14 8.96 -4.57
N ARG A 169 -18.30 8.30 -3.77
CA ARG A 169 -18.62 7.84 -2.41
C ARG A 169 -17.66 8.45 -1.41
N SER A 170 -18.17 9.12 -0.38
CA SER A 170 -17.34 9.83 0.61
C SER A 170 -17.69 9.45 2.04
N ILE A 171 -16.67 9.21 2.86
CA ILE A 171 -16.74 9.20 4.32
C ILE A 171 -16.03 10.46 4.81
N LEU A 172 -16.72 11.27 5.60
CA LEU A 172 -16.21 12.56 6.08
C LEU A 172 -16.24 12.60 7.61
N SER A 173 -15.26 13.28 8.21
CA SER A 173 -15.27 13.59 9.64
C SER A 173 -16.38 14.59 9.97
N GLU A 174 -17.11 14.37 11.07
CA GLU A 174 -18.09 15.34 11.60
C GLU A 174 -17.42 16.59 12.18
N VAL A 175 -16.20 16.42 12.71
CA VAL A 175 -15.42 17.52 13.30
C VAL A 175 -14.59 18.31 12.26
N ALA A 176 -14.77 18.02 10.97
CA ALA A 176 -14.08 18.73 9.90
C ALA A 176 -14.44 20.23 9.89
N ILE A 177 -13.43 21.11 9.79
CA ILE A 177 -13.66 22.54 9.57
C ILE A 177 -14.24 22.72 8.17
N ILE A 178 -15.43 23.32 8.09
CA ILE A 178 -16.11 23.61 6.82
C ILE A 178 -15.89 25.09 6.47
N PRO A 179 -15.16 25.42 5.38
CA PRO A 179 -15.00 26.79 4.92
C PRO A 179 -16.33 27.43 4.51
N SER A 180 -16.48 28.73 4.76
CA SER A 180 -17.66 29.51 4.37
C SER A 180 -17.94 29.46 2.86
N GLU A 181 -16.89 29.40 2.05
CA GLU A 181 -16.94 29.42 0.59
C GLU A 181 -17.50 28.13 0.00
N ARG A 182 -17.45 27.02 0.77
CA ARG A 182 -17.93 25.71 0.31
C ARG A 182 -19.36 25.79 -0.20
N LYS A 183 -20.24 26.47 0.55
CA LYS A 183 -21.66 26.56 0.19
C LYS A 183 -21.83 27.22 -1.18
N GLN A 184 -21.12 28.32 -1.43
CA GLN A 184 -21.15 29.04 -2.70
C GLN A 184 -20.61 28.20 -3.85
N ILE A 185 -19.50 27.50 -3.64
CA ILE A 185 -18.90 26.61 -4.65
C ILE A 185 -19.86 25.45 -4.99
N PHE A 186 -20.45 24.83 -3.97
CA PHE A 186 -21.34 23.68 -4.15
C PHE A 186 -22.65 24.06 -4.82
N GLU A 187 -23.18 25.25 -4.51
CA GLU A 187 -24.34 25.82 -5.19
C GLU A 187 -24.02 26.13 -6.66
N LYS A 188 -22.89 26.82 -6.92
CA LYS A 188 -22.44 27.16 -8.28
C LYS A 188 -22.21 25.92 -9.15
N LEU A 189 -21.65 24.86 -8.57
CA LEU A 189 -21.33 23.61 -9.26
C LEU A 189 -22.47 22.58 -9.24
N GLY A 190 -23.67 22.95 -8.76
CA GLY A 190 -24.84 22.09 -8.83
C GLY A 190 -24.75 20.79 -8.02
N PHE A 191 -23.91 20.74 -6.98
CA PHE A 191 -23.59 19.51 -6.24
C PHE A 191 -24.82 18.81 -5.65
N LYS A 192 -25.84 19.60 -5.25
CA LYS A 192 -27.13 19.09 -4.75
C LYS A 192 -27.82 18.17 -5.78
N LYS A 193 -27.81 18.55 -7.05
CA LYS A 193 -28.43 17.75 -8.13
C LYS A 193 -27.70 16.42 -8.33
N LEU A 194 -26.38 16.39 -8.12
CA LEU A 194 -25.58 15.16 -8.24
C LEU A 194 -25.93 14.17 -7.12
N ILE A 195 -26.20 14.66 -5.91
CA ILE A 195 -26.73 13.85 -4.80
C ILE A 195 -28.12 13.31 -5.13
N GLU A 196 -29.03 14.17 -5.59
CA GLU A 196 -30.41 13.78 -5.97
C GLU A 196 -30.44 12.73 -7.09
N ARG A 197 -29.46 12.78 -8.02
CA ARG A 197 -29.27 11.78 -9.08
C ARG A 197 -28.61 10.47 -8.61
N GLY A 198 -28.20 10.38 -7.34
CA GLY A 198 -27.49 9.21 -6.81
C GLY A 198 -26.06 9.05 -7.33
N LEU A 199 -25.46 10.10 -7.90
CA LEU A 199 -24.06 10.11 -8.35
C LEU A 199 -23.09 10.43 -7.22
N VAL A 200 -23.60 11.04 -6.14
CA VAL A 200 -22.82 11.36 -4.95
C VAL A 200 -23.49 10.76 -3.72
N GLU A 201 -22.76 9.90 -3.03
CA GLU A 201 -23.13 9.35 -1.74
C GLU A 201 -22.14 9.80 -0.68
N ARG A 202 -22.64 10.20 0.49
CA ARG A 202 -21.79 10.63 1.61
C ARG A 202 -22.27 10.07 2.93
N LYS A 203 -21.33 9.70 3.79
CA LYS A 203 -21.56 9.32 5.18
C LYS A 203 -20.66 10.17 6.08
N MET A 204 -21.23 10.63 7.18
CA MET A 204 -20.47 11.29 8.24
C MET A 204 -20.09 10.25 9.30
N LYS A 205 -18.90 10.40 9.89
CA LYS A 205 -18.42 9.63 11.04
C LYS A 205 -17.85 10.64 12.04
N GLU A 206 -18.10 10.43 13.32
CA GLU A 206 -17.64 11.33 14.40
C GLU A 206 -16.16 11.73 14.24
N SER A 207 -15.30 10.76 13.96
CA SER A 207 -13.89 10.99 13.64
C SER A 207 -13.36 9.99 12.60
N VAL A 208 -12.49 10.49 11.73
CA VAL A 208 -11.61 9.70 10.83
C VAL A 208 -10.20 10.28 10.95
N LEU A 209 -9.19 9.44 11.08
CA LEU A 209 -7.79 9.88 11.26
C LEU A 209 -6.95 9.72 9.99
N ILE A 210 -7.42 8.88 9.07
CA ILE A 210 -6.77 8.67 7.77
C ILE A 210 -7.45 9.46 6.67
N VAL A 211 -6.65 9.84 5.67
CA VAL A 211 -7.16 10.30 4.39
C VAL A 211 -6.92 9.24 3.34
N VAL A 212 -7.97 8.92 2.58
CA VAL A 212 -7.92 8.03 1.42
C VAL A 212 -8.63 8.72 0.27
N ILE A 213 -7.98 8.78 -0.88
CA ILE A 213 -8.59 9.22 -2.14
C ILE A 213 -8.19 8.22 -3.20
N LEU A 214 -9.15 7.58 -3.84
CA LEU A 214 -8.87 6.57 -4.84
C LEU A 214 -9.94 6.50 -5.91
N ASN A 215 -9.56 5.95 -7.05
CA ASN A 215 -10.44 5.55 -8.14
C ASN A 215 -10.01 4.15 -8.65
N GLU A 216 -10.49 3.75 -9.83
CA GLU A 216 -10.17 2.45 -10.42
C GLU A 216 -8.72 2.29 -10.93
N LYS A 217 -7.94 3.38 -10.99
CA LYS A 217 -6.59 3.44 -11.59
C LYS A 217 -5.50 3.63 -10.56
N GLU A 218 -5.77 4.41 -9.52
CA GLU A 218 -4.77 4.80 -8.53
C GLU A 218 -5.40 5.22 -7.18
N ALA A 219 -4.53 5.28 -6.16
CA ALA A 219 -4.92 5.62 -4.81
C ALA A 219 -3.85 6.46 -4.10
N CYS A 220 -4.31 7.39 -3.27
CA CYS A 220 -3.50 8.12 -2.30
C CYS A 220 -4.01 7.79 -0.89
N VAL A 221 -3.09 7.48 0.02
CA VAL A 221 -3.36 7.31 1.45
C VAL A 221 -2.43 8.21 2.24
N MET A 222 -2.97 8.86 3.26
CA MET A 222 -2.22 9.66 4.22
C MET A 222 -2.62 9.21 5.62
N PHE A 223 -1.61 8.93 6.43
CA PHE A 223 -1.74 8.56 7.83
C PHE A 223 -1.49 9.80 8.72
N PRO A 224 -2.12 9.87 9.90
CA PRO A 224 -2.03 11.01 10.81
C PRO A 224 -0.61 11.23 11.30
#